data_AF-A0A1V4J771-F1
#
_entry.id   AF-A0A1V4J771-F1
#
_cell.length_a   1.000
_cell.length_b   1.000
_cell.length_c   1.000
_cell.angle_alpha   90.00
_cell.angle_beta   90.00
_cell.angle_gamma   90.00
#
_symmetry.space_group_name_H-M   'P 1'
#
loop_
_entity.id
_entity.type
_entity.pdbx_description
1 polymer ?
#
loop_
_entity_poly.entity_id
_entity_poly.type
_entity_poly.pdbx_seq_one_letter_code
_entity_poly.pdbx_strand_id
1 'polypeptide(L)'
;MILRILAGKVVVGHAIYNDFKALKYFHPKELTRDTSKIPLLNRRGGFPENVAISLKRLVKELLHKDIQVGKSGHSSVEDARATMELYKVVEAEWEQHLLLNPEQE
;
A
#
# COMPACT_ATOMS: atom_id res chain seq x y z
N MET A 1 14.35 -16.72 7.87
CA MET A 1 13.43 -16.70 6.71
C MET A 1 12.48 -15.51 6.86
N ILE A 2 12.24 -14.75 5.80
CA ILE A 2 11.39 -13.54 5.79
C ILE A 2 9.99 -13.78 6.39
N LEU A 3 9.43 -14.98 6.22
CA LEU A 3 8.10 -15.33 6.74
C LEU A 3 7.98 -15.22 8.27
N ARG A 4 9.07 -15.46 9.01
CA ARG A 4 9.09 -15.27 10.48
C ARG A 4 8.95 -13.80 10.88
N ILE A 5 9.37 -12.88 10.01
CA ILE A 5 9.26 -11.45 10.23
C ILE A 5 7.82 -10.99 9.97
N LEU A 6 7.15 -11.58 8.98
CA LEU A 6 5.78 -11.23 8.60
C LEU A 6 4.72 -11.79 9.55
N ALA A 7 5.03 -12.88 10.27
CA ALA A 7 4.07 -13.55 11.15
C ALA A 7 3.49 -12.60 12.21
N GLY A 8 2.16 -12.50 12.24
CA GLY A 8 1.40 -11.68 13.20
C GLY A 8 1.59 -10.17 13.04
N LYS A 9 2.16 -9.70 11.93
CA LYS A 9 2.33 -8.27 11.66
C LYS A 9 1.37 -7.80 10.58
N VAL A 10 0.98 -6.53 10.69
CA VAL A 10 0.38 -5.81 9.58
C VAL A 10 1.43 -5.57 8.50
N VAL A 11 1.11 -5.91 7.25
CA VAL A 11 1.98 -5.69 6.09
C VAL A 11 1.33 -4.68 5.16
N VAL A 12 2.02 -3.56 4.96
CA VAL A 12 1.62 -2.47 4.06
C VAL A 12 2.39 -2.61 2.75
N GLY A 13 1.70 -2.50 1.62
CA GLY A 13 2.31 -2.60 0.30
C GLY A 13 1.49 -1.92 -0.79
N HIS A 14 2.00 -1.96 -2.02
CA HIS A 14 1.32 -1.43 -3.20
C HIS A 14 1.25 -2.54 -4.26
N ALA A 15 0.04 -3.00 -4.59
CA ALA A 15 -0.18 -4.22 -5.37
C ALA A 15 0.53 -5.45 -4.76
N ILE A 16 0.55 -5.53 -3.42
CA ILE A 16 1.36 -6.46 -2.61
C ILE A 16 1.06 -7.94 -2.86
N TYR A 17 -0.08 -8.24 -3.47
CA TYR A 17 -0.40 -9.58 -3.93
C TYR A 17 0.70 -10.18 -4.82
N ASN A 18 1.35 -9.36 -5.66
CA ASN A 18 2.43 -9.82 -6.53
C ASN A 18 3.66 -10.28 -5.72
N ASP A 19 4.01 -9.55 -4.66
CA ASP A 19 5.10 -9.87 -3.74
C ASP A 19 4.81 -11.17 -2.98
N PHE A 20 3.60 -11.31 -2.44
CA PHE A 20 3.17 -12.53 -1.76
C PHE A 20 3.18 -13.76 -2.68
N LYS A 21 2.74 -13.60 -3.93
CA LYS A 21 2.80 -14.64 -4.94
C LYS A 21 4.24 -15.07 -5.24
N ALA A 22 5.17 -14.11 -5.36
CA ALA A 22 6.59 -14.41 -5.56
C ALA A 22 7.21 -15.14 -4.36
N LEU A 23 6.77 -14.80 -3.15
CA LEU A 23 7.17 -15.48 -1.90
C LEU A 23 6.45 -16.82 -1.68
N LYS A 24 5.50 -17.21 -2.55
CA LYS A 24 4.61 -18.37 -2.37
C LYS A 24 3.95 -18.37 -0.99
N TYR A 25 3.52 -17.19 -0.54
CA TYR A 25 2.99 -16.95 0.78
C TYR A 25 1.60 -16.32 0.70
N PHE A 26 0.74 -16.65 1.66
CA PHE A 26 -0.58 -16.05 1.81
C PHE A 26 -0.62 -15.34 3.16
N HIS A 27 -0.64 -14.01 3.12
CA HIS A 27 -0.81 -13.21 4.31
C HIS A 27 -2.31 -12.99 4.59
N PRO A 28 -2.77 -13.02 5.85
CA PRO A 28 -4.16 -12.71 6.18
C PRO A 28 -4.59 -11.36 5.61
N LYS A 29 -5.79 -11.30 5.02
CA LYS A 29 -6.31 -10.05 4.43
C LYS A 29 -6.48 -8.96 5.49
N GLU A 30 -7.00 -9.32 6.67
CA GLU A 30 -7.12 -8.45 7.84
C GLU A 30 -5.79 -7.86 8.33
N LEU A 31 -4.66 -8.48 7.97
CA LEU A 31 -3.30 -8.00 8.25
C LEU A 31 -2.63 -7.35 7.04
N THR A 32 -3.31 -7.24 5.91
CA THR A 32 -2.77 -6.67 4.66
C THR A 32 -3.35 -5.28 4.40
N ARG A 33 -2.49 -4.28 4.17
CA ARG A 33 -2.88 -2.93 3.75
C ARG A 33 -2.36 -2.70 2.34
N ASP A 34 -3.20 -2.90 1.33
CA ASP A 34 -2.83 -2.70 -0.07
C ASP A 34 -3.21 -1.30 -0.55
N THR A 35 -2.23 -0.40 -0.59
CA THR A 35 -2.39 1.00 -0.98
C THR A 35 -2.84 1.19 -2.43
N SER A 36 -2.73 0.18 -3.30
CA SER A 36 -3.21 0.30 -4.69
C SER A 36 -4.72 0.12 -4.84
N LYS A 37 -5.39 -0.44 -3.81
CA LYS A 37 -6.80 -0.83 -3.87
C LYS A 37 -7.71 0.02 -3.00
N ILE A 38 -7.16 0.91 -2.19
CA ILE A 38 -7.94 1.69 -1.22
C ILE A 38 -8.56 2.94 -1.87
N PRO A 39 -9.90 3.09 -1.80
CA PRO A 39 -10.60 4.29 -2.28
C PRO A 39 -10.17 5.59 -1.60
N LEU A 40 -9.81 5.56 -0.30
CA LEU A 40 -9.41 6.76 0.45
C LEU A 40 -8.20 7.47 -0.17
N LEU A 41 -7.16 6.73 -0.58
CA LEU A 41 -5.98 7.35 -1.19
C LEU A 41 -6.34 8.01 -2.52
N ASN A 42 -7.18 7.35 -3.32
CA ASN A 42 -7.66 7.91 -4.58
C ASN A 42 -8.47 9.18 -4.33
N ARG A 43 -9.42 9.15 -3.40
CA ARG A 43 -10.24 10.31 -3.03
C ARG A 43 -9.37 11.48 -2.60
N ARG A 44 -8.38 11.25 -1.74
CA ARG A 44 -7.46 12.31 -1.28
C ARG A 44 -6.58 12.85 -2.41
N GLY A 45 -6.20 12.01 -3.36
CA GLY A 45 -5.44 12.40 -4.55
C GLY A 45 -6.30 12.93 -5.70
N GLY A 46 -7.61 13.12 -5.52
CA GLY A 46 -8.50 13.57 -6.59
C GLY A 46 -8.65 12.59 -7.76
N PHE A 47 -8.37 11.29 -7.53
CA PHE A 47 -8.50 10.23 -8.52
C PHE A 47 -9.83 9.48 -8.39
N PRO A 48 -10.31 8.81 -9.46
CA PRO A 48 -11.47 7.93 -9.38
C PRO A 48 -11.27 6.80 -8.35
N GLU A 49 -12.24 6.61 -7.46
CA GLU A 49 -12.16 5.65 -6.34
C GLU A 49 -12.12 4.18 -6.77
N ASN A 50 -12.59 3.88 -7.98
CA ASN A 50 -12.75 2.52 -8.51
C ASN A 50 -11.61 2.07 -9.43
N VAL A 51 -10.46 2.77 -9.44
CA VAL A 51 -9.34 2.50 -10.35
C VAL A 51 -8.05 2.34 -9.56
N ALA A 52 -7.23 1.35 -9.89
CA ALA A 52 -5.89 1.25 -9.30
C ALA A 52 -4.99 2.37 -9.86
N ILE A 53 -4.47 3.21 -8.97
CA ILE A 53 -3.53 4.28 -9.32
C ILE A 53 -2.11 3.82 -8.99
N SER A 54 -1.16 4.11 -9.88
CA SER A 54 0.23 3.74 -9.65
C SER A 54 0.84 4.46 -8.46
N LEU A 55 1.72 3.77 -7.73
CA LEU A 55 2.45 4.33 -6.59
C LEU A 55 3.07 5.70 -6.91
N LYS A 56 3.75 5.82 -8.05
CA LYS A 56 4.36 7.07 -8.52
C LYS A 56 3.38 8.23 -8.60
N ARG A 57 2.15 7.99 -9.09
CA ARG A 57 1.14 9.04 -9.21
C ARG A 57 0.56 9.44 -7.85
N LEU A 58 0.25 8.45 -7.01
CA LEU A 58 -0.25 8.72 -5.65
C LEU A 58 0.79 9.50 -4.83
N VAL A 59 2.05 9.08 -4.85
CA VAL A 59 3.15 9.75 -4.14
C VAL A 59 3.37 11.17 -4.66
N LYS A 60 3.30 11.36 -5.98
CA LYS A 60 3.41 12.69 -6.57
C LYS A 60 2.30 13.63 -6.14
N GLU A 61 1.07 13.15 -6.12
CA GLU A 61 -0.10 13.97 -5.80
C GLU A 61 -0.22 14.24 -4.29
N LEU A 62 -0.08 13.20 -3.48
CA LEU A 62 -0.33 13.28 -2.03
C LEU A 62 0.89 13.72 -1.21
N LEU A 63 2.10 13.40 -1.69
CA LEU A 63 3.34 13.65 -0.95
C LEU A 63 4.24 14.66 -1.67
N HIS A 64 3.87 15.12 -2.87
CA HIS A 64 4.66 16.05 -3.69
C HIS A 64 6.10 15.57 -3.95
N LYS A 65 6.28 14.25 -4.07
CA LYS A 65 7.58 13.61 -4.30
C LYS A 65 7.58 12.88 -5.64
N ASP A 66 8.68 12.99 -6.38
CA ASP A 66 8.93 12.12 -7.52
C ASP A 66 9.79 10.92 -7.07
N ILE A 67 9.25 9.72 -7.22
CA ILE A 67 9.95 8.44 -6.99
C ILE A 67 10.17 7.74 -8.33
N GLN A 68 11.02 6.71 -8.34
CA GLN A 68 11.28 5.90 -9.53
C GLN A 68 11.78 6.76 -10.71
N VAL A 69 12.65 7.72 -10.41
CA VAL A 69 13.22 8.69 -11.37
C VAL A 69 14.56 8.22 -11.96
N GLY A 70 15.15 7.15 -11.40
CA GLY A 70 16.44 6.63 -11.82
C GLY A 70 16.42 5.97 -13.20
N LYS A 71 17.53 6.08 -13.94
CA LYS A 71 17.71 5.45 -15.26
C LYS A 71 17.94 3.93 -15.19
N SER A 72 18.27 3.41 -14.01
CA SER A 72 18.66 2.01 -13.78
C SER A 72 17.52 1.13 -13.24
N GLY A 73 16.27 1.59 -13.36
CA GLY A 73 15.09 0.91 -12.79
C GLY A 73 14.69 1.44 -11.42
N HIS A 74 13.82 0.71 -10.73
CA HIS A 74 13.22 1.14 -9.46
C HIS A 74 13.95 0.52 -8.26
N SER A 75 13.94 1.22 -7.14
CA SER A 75 14.47 0.72 -5.88
C SER A 75 13.35 0.20 -4.99
N SER A 76 13.39 -1.09 -4.64
CA SER A 76 12.41 -1.69 -3.73
C SER A 76 12.36 -1.01 -2.36
N VAL A 77 13.50 -0.45 -1.92
CA VAL A 77 13.59 0.30 -0.66
C VAL A 77 12.88 1.66 -0.79
N GLU A 78 13.01 2.34 -1.93
CA GLU A 78 12.29 3.59 -2.19
C GLU A 78 10.79 3.32 -2.23
N ASP A 79 10.37 2.29 -2.97
CA ASP A 79 8.96 1.93 -3.12
C ASP A 79 8.32 1.55 -1.78
N ALA A 80 9.01 0.75 -0.96
CA ALA A 80 8.53 0.37 0.37
C ALA A 80 8.37 1.58 1.31
N ARG A 81 9.30 2.54 1.27
CA ARG A 81 9.22 3.78 2.05
C ARG A 81 8.07 4.66 1.59
N ALA A 82 7.98 4.90 0.29
CA ALA A 82 6.95 5.75 -0.29
C ALA A 82 5.53 5.18 -0.04
N THR A 83 5.40 3.85 -0.11
CA THR A 83 4.15 3.15 0.23
C THR A 83 3.77 3.34 1.70
N MET A 84 4.73 3.21 2.62
CA MET A 84 4.48 3.42 4.05
C MET A 84 4.10 4.88 4.34
N GLU A 85 4.72 5.85 3.67
CA GLU A 85 4.36 7.25 3.78
C GLU A 85 2.93 7.51 3.29
N LEU A 86 2.52 6.91 2.15
CA LEU A 86 1.14 7.00 1.68
C LEU A 86 0.16 6.41 2.69
N TYR A 87 0.44 5.23 3.23
CA TYR A 87 -0.41 4.62 4.24
C TYR A 87 -0.62 5.55 5.44
N LYS A 88 0.45 6.19 5.93
CA LYS A 88 0.37 7.14 7.05
C LYS A 88 -0.54 8.34 6.80
N VAL A 89 -0.75 8.74 5.55
CA VAL A 89 -1.70 9.83 5.21
C VAL A 89 -3.13 9.44 5.57
N VAL A 90 -3.47 8.16 5.45
CA VAL A 90 -4.82 7.61 5.63
C VAL A 90 -4.95 6.66 6.83
N GLU A 91 -3.87 6.39 7.55
CA GLU A 91 -3.77 5.38 8.62
C GLU A 91 -4.93 5.48 9.63
N ALA A 92 -5.15 6.67 10.19
CA ALA A 92 -6.22 6.86 11.19
C ALA A 92 -7.62 6.54 10.62
N GLU A 93 -7.92 7.01 9.41
CA GLU A 93 -9.22 6.82 8.77
C GLU A 93 -9.41 5.36 8.31
N TRP A 94 -8.35 4.74 7.79
CA TRP A 94 -8.36 3.35 7.35
C TRP A 94 -8.54 2.41 8.54
N GLU A 95 -7.71 2.51 9.58
CA GLU A 95 -7.80 1.62 10.73
C GLU A 95 -9.14 1.81 11.48
N GLN A 96 -9.66 3.03 11.55
CA GLN A 96 -11.02 3.26 12.07
C GLN A 96 -12.09 2.58 11.22
N HIS A 97 -11.99 2.66 9.88
CA HIS A 97 -12.93 1.99 8.98
C HIS A 97 -12.91 0.47 9.15
N LEU A 98 -11.73 -0.14 9.29
CA LEU A 98 -11.58 -1.58 9.53
C LEU A 98 -12.18 -2.01 10.87
N LEU A 99 -12.00 -1.21 11.92
CA LEU A 99 -12.58 -1.49 13.24
C LEU A 99 -14.11 -1.42 13.23
N LEU A 100 -14.69 -0.53 12.43
CA LEU A 100 -16.14 -0.37 12.31
C LEU A 100 -16.77 -1.42 11.37
N ASN A 101 -16.02 -1.94 10.41
CA ASN A 101 -16.50 -2.88 9.40
C ASN A 101 -15.65 -4.17 9.32
N PRO A 102 -15.65 -5.01 10.39
CA PRO A 102 -14.76 -6.17 10.48
C PRO A 102 -15.04 -7.29 9.44
N GLU A 103 -16.19 -7.27 8.76
CA GLU A 103 -16.62 -8.33 7.83
C GLU A 103 -16.49 -7.97 6.32
N GLN A 104 -15.96 -6.79 5.96
CA GLN A 104 -16.06 -6.26 4.59
C GLN A 104 -14.84 -6.45 3.64
N GLU A 105 -13.80 -7.23 3.97
CA GLU A 105 -12.64 -7.45 3.06
C GLU A 105 -12.11 -8.89 2.94
#